data_AF-A0AAD5FEZ9-F1
#
_entry.id   AF-A0AAD5FEZ9-F1
#
_cell.length_a   1.000
_cell.length_b   1.000
_cell.length_c   1.000
_cell.angle_alpha   90.00
_cell.angle_beta   90.00
_cell.angle_gamma   90.00
#
_symmetry.space_group_name_H-M   'P 1'
#
loop_
_entity.id
_entity.type
_entity.pdbx_description
1 polymer ?
#
loop_
_entity_poly.entity_id
_entity_poly.type
_entity_poly.pdbx_seq_one_letter_code
_entity_poly.pdbx_strand_id
1 'polypeptide(L)'
;MKYEKVHSIYNRLLAIEDIDPTLVYIQYMKFARRAEGIKSGRSIFKKAREDNRTRHHVYVTAALMEYYCSKVMPNGLFRIKKLPTYFKPFNNLF
;
A
#
# COMPACT_ATOMS: atom_id res chain seq x y z
N MET A 1 -15.37 -12.83 -9.97
CA MET A 1 -14.38 -12.61 -11.03
C MET A 1 -13.00 -13.03 -10.52
N LYS A 2 -12.35 -14.01 -11.15
CA LYS A 2 -11.15 -14.68 -10.62
C LYS A 2 -9.87 -13.98 -11.11
N TYR A 3 -9.41 -12.96 -10.40
CA TYR A 3 -8.13 -12.29 -10.67
C TYR A 3 -6.90 -13.09 -10.17
N GLU A 4 -7.07 -14.38 -9.88
CA GLU A 4 -6.04 -15.29 -9.36
C GLU A 4 -4.74 -15.26 -10.17
N LYS A 5 -4.87 -15.22 -11.51
CA LYS A 5 -3.72 -15.16 -12.42
C LYS A 5 -2.92 -13.87 -12.27
N VAL A 6 -3.53 -12.77 -11.87
CA VAL A 6 -2.84 -11.49 -11.66
C VAL A 6 -2.05 -11.54 -10.36
N HIS A 7 -2.63 -12.11 -9.29
CA HIS A 7 -1.91 -12.31 -8.03
C HIS A 7 -0.68 -13.21 -8.22
N SER A 8 -0.79 -14.28 -9.01
CA SER A 8 0.36 -15.17 -9.27
C SER A 8 1.48 -14.47 -10.04
N ILE A 9 1.15 -13.59 -11.00
CA ILE A 9 2.16 -12.78 -11.72
C ILE A 9 2.89 -11.83 -10.78
N TYR A 10 2.16 -11.09 -9.92
CA TYR A 10 2.79 -10.18 -8.95
C TYR A 10 3.63 -10.93 -7.93
N ASN A 11 3.14 -12.06 -7.40
CA ASN A 11 3.90 -12.88 -6.45
C ASN A 11 5.18 -13.45 -7.10
N ARG A 12 5.11 -13.86 -8.38
CA ARG A 12 6.29 -14.31 -9.12
C ARG A 12 7.32 -13.19 -9.28
N LEU A 13 6.87 -11.95 -9.52
CA LEU A 13 7.75 -10.80 -9.62
C LEU A 13 8.39 -10.48 -8.26
N LEU A 14 7.63 -10.52 -7.17
CA LEU A 14 8.12 -10.28 -5.79
C LEU A 14 9.11 -11.34 -5.29
N ALA A 15 9.04 -12.56 -5.84
CA ALA A 15 9.95 -13.66 -5.53
C ALA A 15 11.37 -13.46 -6.11
N ILE A 16 11.55 -12.51 -7.03
CA ILE A 16 12.89 -12.16 -7.53
C ILE A 16 13.57 -11.32 -6.45
N GLU A 17 14.77 -11.72 -6.03
CA GLU A 17 15.50 -11.07 -4.93
C GLU A 17 16.15 -9.74 -5.35
N ASP A 18 16.65 -9.67 -6.59
CA ASP A 18 17.45 -8.57 -7.15
C ASP A 18 16.64 -7.43 -7.77
N ILE A 19 15.40 -7.23 -7.31
CA ILE A 19 14.56 -6.11 -7.76
C ILE A 19 14.09 -5.28 -6.57
N ASP A 20 13.84 -4.00 -6.81
CA ASP A 20 13.13 -3.17 -5.85
C ASP A 20 11.62 -3.50 -5.88
N PRO A 21 11.07 -4.14 -4.83
CA PRO A 21 9.67 -4.52 -4.81
C PRO A 21 8.74 -3.33 -4.57
N THR A 22 9.26 -2.14 -4.26
CA THR A 22 8.46 -0.95 -3.92
C THR A 22 7.47 -0.59 -5.03
N LEU A 23 7.95 -0.51 -6.28
CA LEU A 23 7.09 -0.18 -7.41
C LEU A 23 6.08 -1.29 -7.70
N VAL A 24 6.48 -2.54 -7.49
CA VAL A 24 5.63 -3.72 -7.65
C VAL A 24 4.47 -3.65 -6.66
N TYR A 25 4.73 -3.37 -5.39
CA TYR A 25 3.69 -3.22 -4.37
C TYR A 25 2.78 -2.02 -4.62
N ILE A 26 3.32 -0.88 -5.09
CA ILE A 26 2.51 0.28 -5.47
C ILE A 26 1.50 -0.09 -6.56
N GLN A 27 1.96 -0.77 -7.62
CA GLN A 27 1.10 -1.16 -8.72
C GLN A 27 0.12 -2.25 -8.31
N TYR A 28 0.57 -3.22 -7.52
CA TYR A 28 -0.27 -4.29 -7.01
C TYR A 28 -1.38 -3.76 -6.10
N MET A 29 -1.06 -2.81 -5.22
CA MET A 29 -2.04 -2.15 -4.36
C MET A 29 -3.07 -1.36 -5.18
N LYS A 30 -2.66 -0.63 -6.23
CA LYS A 30 -3.55 0.06 -7.17
C LYS A 30 -4.49 -0.92 -7.88
N PHE A 31 -3.96 -2.04 -8.36
CA PHE A 31 -4.75 -3.10 -8.99
C PHE A 31 -5.79 -3.68 -8.02
N ALA A 32 -5.33 -4.15 -6.85
CA ALA A 32 -6.19 -4.76 -5.83
C ALA A 32 -7.32 -3.81 -5.42
N ARG A 33 -7.02 -2.52 -5.24
CA ARG A 33 -8.06 -1.54 -4.90
C ARG A 33 -9.10 -1.35 -6.01
N ARG A 34 -8.68 -1.31 -7.28
CA ARG A 34 -9.57 -1.10 -8.43
C ARG A 34 -10.41 -2.34 -8.74
N ALA A 35 -9.85 -3.53 -8.57
CA ALA A 35 -10.49 -4.79 -8.96
C ALA A 35 -11.32 -5.42 -7.82
N GLU A 36 -10.86 -5.30 -6.58
CA GLU A 36 -11.39 -6.04 -5.41
C GLU A 36 -11.79 -5.11 -4.25
N GLY A 37 -11.52 -3.81 -4.37
CA GLY A 37 -11.91 -2.80 -3.39
C GLY A 37 -10.89 -2.55 -2.27
N ILE A 38 -11.29 -1.71 -1.32
CA ILE A 38 -10.40 -1.12 -0.32
C ILE A 38 -9.76 -2.16 0.61
N LYS A 39 -10.51 -3.21 0.98
CA LYS A 39 -10.02 -4.27 1.88
C LYS A 39 -8.84 -5.02 1.28
N SER A 40 -8.91 -5.37 -0.01
CA SER A 40 -7.82 -6.09 -0.69
C SER A 40 -6.57 -5.21 -0.80
N GLY A 41 -6.72 -3.94 -1.19
CA GLY A 41 -5.60 -2.98 -1.22
C GLY A 41 -4.86 -2.87 0.13
N ARG A 42 -5.58 -2.84 1.26
CA ARG A 42 -4.99 -2.83 2.61
C ARG A 42 -4.23 -4.13 2.95
N SER A 43 -4.71 -5.28 2.47
CA SER A 43 -4.02 -6.57 2.64
C SER A 43 -2.66 -6.57 1.92
N ILE A 44 -2.62 -6.04 0.70
CA ILE A 44 -1.37 -5.90 -0.05
C ILE A 44 -0.42 -4.92 0.63
N PHE A 45 -0.93 -3.79 1.13
CA PHE A 45 -0.12 -2.85 1.90
C PHE A 45 0.49 -3.49 3.15
N LYS A 46 -0.25 -4.35 3.86
CA LYS A 46 0.29 -5.10 5.00
C LYS A 46 1.50 -5.95 4.57
N LYS A 47 1.40 -6.69 3.46
CA LYS A 47 2.51 -7.48 2.90
C LYS A 47 3.71 -6.62 2.53
N ALA A 48 3.46 -5.45 1.94
CA ALA A 48 4.53 -4.53 1.57
C ALA A 48 5.35 -4.07 2.79
N ARG A 49 4.71 -3.83 3.94
CA ARG A 49 5.43 -3.44 5.18
C ARG A 49 6.25 -4.56 5.80
N GLU A 50 5.90 -5.82 5.51
CA GLU A 50 6.61 -6.98 6.03
C GLU A 50 7.86 -7.29 5.20
N ASP A 51 7.99 -6.71 4.00
CA ASP A 51 9.18 -6.83 3.14
C ASP A 51 10.17 -5.68 3.44
N ASN A 52 11.32 -6.02 4.03
CA ASN A 52 12.39 -5.09 4.38
C ASN A 52 13.04 -4.39 3.17
N ARG A 53 12.86 -4.91 1.95
CA ARG A 53 13.39 -4.29 0.72
C ARG A 53 12.56 -3.09 0.27
N THR A 54 11.37 -2.89 0.85
CA THR A 54 10.47 -1.82 0.43
C THR A 54 10.92 -0.45 0.93
N ARG A 55 10.78 0.54 0.06
CA ARG A 55 11.11 1.95 0.32
C ARG A 55 9.87 2.74 0.74
N HIS A 56 10.09 3.96 1.22
CA HIS A 56 9.06 4.84 1.76
C HIS A 56 7.92 5.19 0.76
N HIS A 57 8.14 5.07 -0.56
CA HIS A 57 7.14 5.42 -1.58
C HIS A 57 5.81 4.63 -1.44
N VAL A 58 5.85 3.41 -0.90
CA VAL A 58 4.63 2.62 -0.69
C VAL A 58 3.69 3.27 0.33
N TYR A 59 4.23 3.90 1.38
CA TYR A 59 3.46 4.60 2.40
C TYR A 59 2.80 5.87 1.85
N VAL A 60 3.53 6.64 1.04
CA VAL A 60 3.00 7.84 0.36
C VAL A 60 1.83 7.45 -0.54
N THR A 61 2.00 6.39 -1.34
CA THR A 61 0.94 5.91 -2.24
C THR A 61 -0.27 5.42 -1.46
N ALA A 62 -0.09 4.66 -0.38
CA ALA A 62 -1.19 4.18 0.45
C ALA A 62 -2.00 5.34 1.05
N ALA A 63 -1.33 6.37 1.55
CA ALA A 63 -1.99 7.57 2.10
C ALA A 63 -2.81 8.31 1.03
N LEU A 64 -2.23 8.53 -0.16
CA LEU A 64 -2.93 9.17 -1.28
C LEU A 64 -4.14 8.35 -1.73
N MET A 65 -4.00 7.02 -1.81
CA MET A 65 -5.10 6.15 -2.19
C MET A 65 -6.24 6.21 -1.15
N GLU A 66 -5.94 6.16 0.15
CA GLU A 66 -6.94 6.30 1.20
C GLU A 66 -7.62 7.67 1.16
N TYR A 67 -6.88 8.75 0.90
CA TYR A 67 -7.42 10.11 0.81
C TYR A 67 -8.36 10.28 -0.39
N TYR A 68 -7.90 9.97 -1.61
CA TYR A 68 -8.66 10.26 -2.82
C TYR A 68 -9.81 9.30 -3.08
N CYS A 69 -9.64 8.02 -2.74
CA CYS A 69 -10.64 6.99 -3.04
C CYS A 69 -11.59 6.72 -1.87
N SER A 70 -11.50 7.47 -0.76
CA SER A 70 -12.50 7.48 0.32
C SER A 70 -13.26 8.80 0.28
N LYS A 71 -13.98 9.08 -0.82
CA LYS A 71 -14.92 10.20 -0.86
C LYS A 71 -16.13 9.89 0.04
N VAL A 72 -15.94 10.09 1.34
CA VAL A 72 -17.03 10.40 2.27
C VAL A 72 -16.59 11.66 3.03
N MET A 73 -17.03 12.81 2.54
CA MET A 73 -17.33 13.94 3.41
C MET A 73 -18.68 14.49 2.92
N PRO A 74 -19.64 14.69 3.83
CA PRO A 74 -19.51 15.83 4.71
C PRO A 74 -19.60 15.43 6.19
N ASN A 75 -18.73 16.07 6.98
CA ASN A 75 -18.76 16.13 8.44
C ASN A 75 -18.08 14.97 9.15
N GLY A 76 -16.86 15.23 9.64
CA GLY A 76 -16.25 14.42 10.69
C GLY A 76 -14.86 13.93 10.33
N LEU A 77 -13.89 14.77 10.65
CA LEU A 77 -12.69 14.36 11.38
C LEU A 77 -12.07 13.04 10.90
N PHE A 78 -11.06 13.16 10.04
CA PHE A 78 -9.95 12.23 9.92
C PHE A 78 -9.76 11.41 11.20
N ARG A 79 -10.33 10.19 11.26
CA ARG A 79 -10.11 9.27 12.37
C ARG A 79 -8.77 8.57 12.12
N ILE A 80 -7.70 9.35 12.19
CA ILE A 80 -6.30 8.91 12.36
C ILE A 80 -6.11 8.35 13.79
N LYS A 81 -7.15 7.72 14.38
CA LYS A 81 -7.08 7.09 15.71
C LYS A 81 -6.69 5.61 15.63
N LYS A 82 -6.20 5.11 14.49
CA LYS A 82 -5.74 3.73 14.36
C LYS A 82 -4.53 3.54 13.42
N LEU A 83 -3.65 4.53 13.36
CA LEU A 83 -2.25 4.30 13.03
C LEU A 83 -1.42 4.60 14.28
N PRO A 84 -1.33 3.68 15.25
CA PRO A 84 -0.25 3.81 16.21
C PRO A 84 1.06 3.68 15.40
N THR A 85 1.93 4.69 15.55
CA THR A 85 3.40 4.60 15.43
C THR A 85 4.07 4.43 14.05
N TYR A 86 3.75 5.22 13.00
CA TYR A 86 4.59 5.22 11.78
C TYR A 86 5.01 6.60 11.24
N PHE A 87 4.79 7.67 11.99
CA PHE A 87 5.46 8.95 11.73
C PHE A 87 6.51 9.17 12.84
N LYS A 88 7.62 8.42 12.78
CA LYS A 88 8.85 8.97 13.38
C LYS A 88 9.22 10.18 12.52
N PRO A 89 9.40 11.37 13.12
CA PRO A 89 9.82 12.54 12.37
C PRO A 89 11.15 12.20 11.69
N PHE A 90 11.19 12.32 10.37
CA PHE A 90 12.39 12.24 9.56
C PHE A 90 13.18 13.55 9.73
N ASN A 91 13.45 13.95 10.97
CA ASN A 91 14.32 15.07 11.30
C ASN A 91 15.56 14.52 12.00
N ASN A 92 16.72 14.85 11.42
CA ASN A 92 18.10 14.62 11.87
C ASN A 92 18.81 13.40 11.27
N LEU A 93 19.13 13.49 9.98
CA LEU A 93 20.40 13.01 9.41
C LEU A 93 20.68 13.76 8.09
N PHE A 94 20.84 15.07 8.23
CA PHE A 94 21.76 15.92 7.47
C PHE A 94 22.44 16.85 8.47
#